data_AF-A0A7J9FY64-F1
#
_entry.id   AF-A0A7J9FY64-F1
#
_cell.length_a   1.000
_cell.length_b   1.000
_cell.length_c   1.000
_cell.angle_alpha   90.00
_cell.angle_beta   90.00
_cell.angle_gamma   90.00
#
_symmetry.space_group_name_H-M   'P 1'
#
loop_
_entity.id
_entity.type
_entity.pdbx_description
1 polymer ?
#
loop_
_entity_poly.entity_id
_entity_poly.type
_entity_poly.pdbx_seq_one_letter_code
_entity_poly.pdbx_strand_id
1 'polypeptide(L)'
;MAGALETLGGQAYGAEQYQKLGTYTYCSILSLLTICLPVSLFWIFMDEFLIFMGQDPQISHVASIYSIWLIPALFADAILQSLVRYFQSQSQILPLFLSSCATIGFHVPLCWVLVHKTNLGYVGAALAITLALWFNVIVLGFYMRWSASCESTRTVIVGDVFASIKEFLSFALPSAVMCCLEWWSFELLVLLSGLLPDSELETSVLSICLSTTSLHYFVPYGVGAAASTRVSNELGAGNPHSARVAVNVVMILGIFEAMTVSITLFSCRYAFGYLYSNEQEVIDYVGEMIPLISLSVIIDSLLAVISGVARGTGWQHIGAYVNLGAYYLVGIPVAALLCFSLHLRGKGLWIGILTGSSLQLVLLALVTGFTNWQKQASKAQERIFEEKFSNGLLA
;
A
#
# COMPACT_ATOMS: atom_id res chain seq x y z
N MET A 1 1.38 -7.02 -4.23
CA MET A 1 1.52 -8.49 -4.15
C MET A 1 2.07 -8.99 -2.81
N ALA A 2 3.09 -8.35 -2.21
CA ALA A 2 3.65 -8.77 -0.90
C ALA A 2 2.65 -8.87 0.27
N GLY A 3 1.48 -8.22 0.17
CA GLY A 3 0.39 -8.35 1.15
C GLY A 3 -0.11 -9.79 1.40
N ALA A 4 0.17 -10.73 0.50
CA ALA A 4 -0.06 -12.16 0.75
C ALA A 4 0.74 -12.69 1.96
N LEU A 5 1.93 -12.16 2.21
CA LEU A 5 2.75 -12.54 3.37
C LEU A 5 2.12 -12.10 4.69
N GLU A 6 1.29 -11.07 4.72
CA GLU A 6 0.58 -10.70 5.94
C GLU A 6 -0.40 -11.80 6.37
N THR A 7 -1.02 -12.50 5.39
CA THR A 7 -1.88 -13.66 5.65
C THR A 7 -1.05 -14.92 5.89
N LEU A 8 -0.27 -15.34 4.90
CA LEU A 8 0.42 -16.63 4.90
C LEU A 8 1.54 -16.65 5.94
N GLY A 9 2.36 -15.60 5.97
CA GLY A 9 3.45 -15.46 6.93
C GLY A 9 2.94 -15.28 8.36
N GLY A 10 1.93 -14.43 8.56
CA GLY A 10 1.34 -14.22 9.89
C GLY A 10 0.60 -15.46 10.43
N GLN A 11 -0.23 -16.12 9.62
CA GLN A 11 -0.90 -17.34 10.05
C GLN A 11 0.08 -18.49 10.28
N ALA A 12 1.14 -18.61 9.47
CA ALA A 12 2.22 -19.57 9.72
C ALA A 12 2.94 -19.28 11.04
N TYR A 13 3.26 -18.01 11.33
CA TYR A 13 3.90 -17.62 12.57
C TYR A 13 3.01 -17.89 13.80
N GLY A 14 1.72 -17.54 13.72
CA GLY A 14 0.74 -17.82 14.76
C GLY A 14 0.53 -19.31 15.05
N ALA A 15 0.62 -20.15 14.02
CA ALA A 15 0.56 -21.61 14.12
C ALA A 15 1.93 -22.27 14.47
N GLU A 16 2.93 -21.46 14.83
CA GLU A 16 4.30 -21.87 15.14
C GLU A 16 5.00 -22.66 14.01
N GLN A 17 4.53 -22.53 12.76
CA GLN A 17 5.18 -23.08 11.57
C GLN A 17 6.24 -22.12 11.05
N TYR A 18 7.27 -21.86 11.85
CA TYR A 18 8.31 -20.85 11.58
C TYR A 18 9.05 -21.06 10.25
N GLN A 19 9.31 -22.30 9.87
CA GLN A 19 9.95 -22.63 8.59
C GLN A 19 9.08 -22.23 7.38
N LYS A 20 7.75 -22.30 7.50
CA LYS A 20 6.85 -21.86 6.42
C LYS A 20 6.90 -20.35 6.21
N LEU A 21 7.08 -19.56 7.27
CA LEU A 21 7.28 -18.12 7.14
C LEU A 21 8.51 -17.80 6.27
N GLY A 22 9.62 -18.48 6.50
CA GLY A 22 10.81 -18.37 5.64
C GLY A 22 10.49 -18.75 4.20
N THR A 23 9.90 -19.93 4.01
CA THR A 23 9.51 -20.45 2.68
C THR A 23 8.62 -19.48 1.91
N TYR A 24 7.56 -18.97 2.52
CA TYR A 24 6.68 -17.97 1.89
C TYR A 24 7.42 -16.67 1.57
N THR A 25 8.34 -16.23 2.43
CA THR A 25 9.14 -15.01 2.19
C THR A 25 10.00 -15.15 0.94
N TYR A 26 10.73 -16.25 0.78
CA TYR A 26 11.53 -16.47 -0.44
C TYR A 26 10.65 -16.72 -1.67
N CYS A 27 9.50 -17.38 -1.51
CA CYS A 27 8.50 -17.53 -2.57
C CYS A 27 7.99 -16.15 -3.04
N SER A 28 7.73 -15.24 -2.11
CA SER A 28 7.36 -13.85 -2.41
C SER A 28 8.46 -13.12 -3.16
N ILE A 29 9.72 -13.19 -2.70
CA ILE A 29 10.86 -12.57 -3.38
C ILE A 29 10.95 -13.07 -4.83
N LEU A 30 10.96 -14.39 -5.04
CA LEU A 30 11.06 -14.98 -6.37
C LEU A 30 9.90 -14.55 -7.29
N SER A 31 8.67 -14.58 -6.75
CA SER A 31 7.48 -14.20 -7.50
C SER A 31 7.49 -12.72 -7.89
N LEU A 32 7.86 -11.84 -6.96
CA LEU A 32 7.92 -10.40 -7.20
C LEU A 32 9.03 -10.03 -8.19
N LEU A 33 10.22 -10.63 -8.07
CA LEU A 33 11.31 -10.41 -9.02
C LEU A 33 10.91 -10.80 -10.46
N THR A 34 10.10 -11.86 -10.60
CA THR A 34 9.55 -12.28 -11.90
C THR A 34 8.59 -11.21 -12.47
N ILE A 35 7.77 -10.58 -11.61
CA ILE A 35 6.86 -9.50 -12.01
C ILE A 35 7.58 -8.18 -12.27
N CYS A 36 8.75 -7.94 -11.65
CA CYS A 36 9.57 -6.78 -11.98
C CYS A 36 9.98 -6.75 -13.46
N LEU A 37 10.14 -7.91 -14.12
CA LEU A 37 10.54 -8.00 -15.53
C LEU A 37 9.53 -7.34 -16.50
N PRO A 38 8.24 -7.74 -16.53
CA PRO A 38 7.27 -7.09 -17.40
C PRO A 38 7.03 -5.61 -17.03
N VAL A 39 7.10 -5.23 -15.75
CA VAL A 39 7.00 -3.83 -15.33
C VAL A 39 8.19 -3.00 -15.82
N SER A 40 9.40 -3.56 -15.75
CA SER A 40 10.61 -2.91 -16.27
C SER A 40 10.52 -2.72 -17.78
N LEU A 41 10.00 -3.73 -18.51
CA LEU A 41 9.77 -3.61 -19.94
C LEU A 41 8.79 -2.48 -20.25
N PHE A 42 7.70 -2.36 -19.49
CA PHE A 42 6.75 -1.25 -19.63
C PHE A 42 7.41 0.12 -19.35
N TRP A 43 8.24 0.23 -18.31
CA TRP A 43 8.94 1.47 -17.98
C TRP A 43 9.96 1.91 -19.03
N ILE A 44 10.55 0.98 -19.79
CA ILE A 44 11.43 1.30 -20.91
C ILE A 44 10.68 1.99 -22.06
N PHE A 45 9.41 1.67 -22.26
CA PHE A 45 8.54 2.25 -23.30
C PHE A 45 7.56 3.28 -22.75
N MET A 46 7.90 3.93 -21.63
CA MET A 46 7.02 4.87 -20.96
C MET A 46 6.74 6.13 -21.80
N ASP A 47 7.72 6.59 -22.58
CA ASP A 47 7.56 7.74 -23.47
C ASP A 47 6.51 7.48 -24.55
N GLU A 48 6.59 6.35 -25.26
CA GLU A 48 5.60 5.96 -26.26
C GLU A 48 4.20 5.85 -25.66
N PHE A 49 4.08 5.29 -24.44
CA PHE A 49 2.82 5.20 -23.73
C PHE A 49 2.25 6.58 -23.37
N LEU A 50 3.07 7.49 -22.83
CA LEU A 50 2.62 8.83 -22.45
C LEU A 50 2.25 9.67 -23.68
N ILE A 51 3.01 9.58 -24.77
CA ILE A 51 2.69 10.23 -26.05
C ILE A 51 1.37 9.69 -26.60
N PHE A 52 1.15 8.37 -26.54
CA PHE A 52 -0.12 7.75 -26.93
C PHE A 52 -1.30 8.27 -26.10
N MET A 53 -1.09 8.56 -24.81
CA MET A 53 -2.08 9.18 -23.92
C MET A 53 -2.24 10.70 -24.13
N GLY A 54 -1.56 11.28 -25.11
CA GLY A 54 -1.66 12.70 -25.47
C GLY A 54 -0.78 13.64 -24.66
N GLN A 55 0.23 13.12 -23.95
CA GLN A 55 1.19 13.95 -23.21
C GLN A 55 2.23 14.60 -24.13
N ASP A 56 2.83 15.69 -23.66
CA ASP A 56 3.90 16.38 -24.38
C ASP A 56 5.12 15.45 -24.62
N PRO A 57 5.69 15.39 -25.83
CA PRO A 57 6.82 14.52 -26.14
C PRO A 57 8.09 14.78 -25.30
N GLN A 58 8.38 16.04 -24.93
CA GLN A 58 9.55 16.37 -24.12
C GLN A 58 9.38 15.90 -22.68
N ILE A 59 8.19 16.12 -22.10
CA ILE A 59 7.84 15.62 -20.76
C ILE A 59 7.89 14.09 -20.75
N SER A 60 7.31 13.46 -21.76
CA SER A 60 7.26 12.00 -21.90
C SER A 60 8.66 11.38 -21.97
N HIS A 61 9.57 12.01 -22.71
CA HIS A 61 10.97 11.57 -22.81
C HIS A 61 11.71 11.66 -21.46
N VAL A 62 11.53 12.76 -20.71
CA VAL A 62 12.11 12.93 -19.37
C VAL A 62 11.56 11.89 -18.39
N ALA A 63 10.25 11.64 -18.42
CA ALA A 63 9.59 10.62 -17.58
C ALA A 63 10.11 9.21 -17.89
N SER A 64 10.34 8.89 -19.17
CA SER A 64 10.92 7.61 -19.60
C SER A 64 12.35 7.43 -19.07
N ILE A 65 13.22 8.43 -19.23
CA ILE A 65 14.58 8.39 -18.68
C ILE A 65 14.53 8.15 -17.16
N TYR A 66 13.72 8.93 -16.43
CA TYR A 66 13.61 8.78 -14.98
C TYR A 66 13.10 7.38 -14.59
N SER A 67 12.10 6.85 -15.30
CA SER A 67 11.55 5.51 -15.09
C SER A 67 12.59 4.41 -15.31
N ILE A 68 13.40 4.52 -16.37
CA ILE A 68 14.50 3.58 -16.65
C ILE A 68 15.51 3.57 -15.50
N TRP A 69 15.89 4.74 -14.98
CA TRP A 69 16.81 4.84 -13.85
C TRP A 69 16.23 4.35 -12.51
N LEU A 70 14.91 4.22 -12.40
CA LEU A 70 14.22 3.60 -11.26
C LEU A 70 14.09 2.07 -11.39
N ILE A 71 14.41 1.45 -12.53
CA ILE A 71 14.29 0.00 -12.69
C ILE A 71 15.05 -0.76 -11.58
N PRO A 72 16.31 -0.42 -11.23
CA PRO A 72 17.00 -1.15 -10.16
C PRO A 72 16.37 -0.92 -8.77
N ALA A 73 15.70 0.22 -8.54
CA ALA A 73 14.91 0.47 -7.33
C ALA A 73 13.69 -0.46 -7.25
N LEU A 74 13.03 -0.76 -8.37
CA LEU A 74 11.90 -1.69 -8.44
C LEU A 74 12.28 -3.09 -7.94
N PHE A 75 13.44 -3.61 -8.36
CA PHE A 75 13.95 -4.90 -7.88
C PHE A 75 14.32 -4.86 -6.39
N ALA A 76 14.89 -3.76 -5.91
CA ALA A 76 15.16 -3.58 -4.49
C ALA A 76 13.87 -3.58 -3.67
N ASP A 77 12.85 -2.84 -4.12
CA ASP A 77 11.56 -2.77 -3.42
C ASP A 77 10.86 -4.14 -3.37
N ALA A 78 10.89 -4.93 -4.45
CA ALA A 78 10.36 -6.30 -4.45
C ALA A 78 10.95 -7.17 -3.33
N ILE A 79 12.27 -7.09 -3.12
CA ILE A 79 12.95 -7.80 -2.02
C ILE A 79 12.58 -7.17 -0.68
N LEU A 80 12.67 -5.84 -0.58
CA LEU A 80 12.44 -5.08 0.64
C LEU A 80 11.04 -5.32 1.20
N GLN A 81 10.00 -5.24 0.37
CA GLN A 81 8.62 -5.45 0.80
C GLN A 81 8.42 -6.88 1.35
N SER A 82 9.10 -7.87 0.78
CA SER A 82 9.05 -9.24 1.31
C SER A 82 9.74 -9.35 2.67
N LEU A 83 10.91 -8.72 2.84
CA LEU A 83 11.62 -8.67 4.12
C LEU A 83 10.81 -7.91 5.19
N VAL A 84 10.19 -6.79 4.83
CA VAL A 84 9.33 -6.02 5.73
C VAL A 84 8.22 -6.91 6.30
N ARG A 85 7.52 -7.69 5.46
CA ARG A 85 6.46 -8.60 5.94
C ARG A 85 6.99 -9.79 6.72
N TYR A 86 8.18 -10.28 6.39
CA TYR A 86 8.86 -11.29 7.20
C TYR A 86 9.05 -10.83 8.64
N PHE A 87 9.60 -9.63 8.86
CA PHE A 87 9.80 -9.07 10.21
C PHE A 87 8.49 -8.67 10.89
N GLN A 88 7.56 -8.05 10.15
CA GLN A 88 6.27 -7.63 10.70
C GLN A 88 5.43 -8.80 11.19
N SER A 89 5.40 -9.94 10.48
CA SER A 89 4.64 -11.13 10.90
C SER A 89 5.10 -11.64 12.27
N GLN A 90 6.38 -11.46 12.58
CA GLN A 90 7.02 -11.86 13.84
C GLN A 90 6.92 -10.77 14.93
N SER A 91 6.29 -9.63 14.64
CA SER A 91 6.30 -8.44 15.50
C SER A 91 7.71 -7.88 15.78
N GLN A 92 8.69 -8.15 14.90
CA GLN A 92 10.04 -7.60 14.99
C GLN A 92 10.09 -6.19 14.38
N ILE A 93 9.50 -5.22 15.08
CA ILE A 93 9.35 -3.85 14.56
C ILE A 93 10.62 -3.01 14.73
N LEU A 94 11.42 -3.25 15.77
CA LEU A 94 12.63 -2.46 16.04
C LEU A 94 13.65 -2.50 14.89
N PRO A 95 14.00 -3.67 14.30
CA PRO A 95 14.89 -3.72 13.15
C PRO A 95 14.37 -2.92 11.95
N LEU A 96 13.06 -2.97 11.69
CA LEU A 96 12.41 -2.23 10.61
C LEU A 96 12.49 -0.72 10.83
N PHE A 97 12.24 -0.27 12.06
CA PHE A 97 12.33 1.14 12.43
C PHE A 97 13.76 1.66 12.27
N LEU A 98 14.74 0.93 12.84
CA LEU A 98 16.14 1.33 12.78
C LEU A 98 16.69 1.32 11.35
N SER A 99 16.34 0.32 10.54
CA SER A 99 16.78 0.26 9.13
C SER A 99 16.17 1.41 8.31
N SER A 100 14.90 1.77 8.58
CA SER A 100 14.23 2.88 7.91
C SER A 100 14.86 4.22 8.28
N CYS A 101 15.15 4.46 9.57
CA CYS A 101 15.88 5.65 10.03
C CYS A 101 17.28 5.75 9.41
N ALA A 102 18.03 4.64 9.38
CA ALA A 102 19.34 4.60 8.74
C ALA A 102 19.24 4.88 7.23
N THR A 103 18.21 4.35 6.57
CA THR A 103 17.97 4.56 5.13
C THR A 103 17.66 6.02 4.82
N ILE A 104 16.84 6.70 5.63
CA ILE A 104 16.58 8.14 5.46
C ILE A 104 17.87 8.95 5.71
N GLY A 105 18.61 8.62 6.77
CA GLY A 105 19.90 9.25 7.10
C GLY A 105 20.95 9.06 6.01
N PHE A 106 20.88 7.97 5.23
CA PHE A 106 21.70 7.73 4.06
C PHE A 106 21.17 8.45 2.81
N HIS A 107 19.85 8.40 2.57
CA HIS A 107 19.21 8.91 1.36
C HIS A 107 19.30 10.43 1.22
N VAL A 108 18.98 11.18 2.27
CA VAL A 108 18.93 12.65 2.23
C VAL A 108 20.27 13.28 1.78
N PRO A 109 21.43 12.99 2.42
CA PRO A 109 22.71 13.54 1.99
C PRO A 109 23.12 13.01 0.61
N LEU A 110 22.85 11.73 0.31
CA LEU A 110 23.17 11.14 -0.98
C LEU A 110 22.40 11.83 -2.12
N CYS A 111 21.09 12.05 -1.95
CA CYS A 111 20.24 12.74 -2.90
C CYS A 111 20.74 14.17 -3.13
N TRP A 112 21.06 14.90 -2.06
CA TRP A 112 21.62 16.24 -2.18
C TRP A 112 22.94 16.28 -2.97
N VAL A 113 23.86 15.34 -2.72
CA VAL A 113 25.11 15.24 -3.47
C VAL A 113 24.85 14.90 -4.93
N LEU A 114 24.06 13.87 -5.22
CA LEU A 114 23.82 13.42 -6.59
C LEU A 114 23.06 14.47 -7.42
N VAL A 115 22.11 15.18 -6.83
CA VAL A 115 21.33 16.21 -7.55
C VAL A 115 22.12 17.50 -7.73
N HIS A 116 22.81 18.00 -6.69
CA HIS A 116 23.40 19.35 -6.70
C HIS A 116 24.92 19.42 -6.85
N LYS A 117 25.65 18.35 -6.53
CA LYS A 117 27.13 18.31 -6.60
C LYS A 117 27.64 17.52 -7.79
N THR A 118 26.76 16.88 -8.53
CA THR A 118 27.08 16.21 -9.79
C THR A 118 26.23 16.80 -10.91
N ASN A 119 26.50 16.39 -12.16
CA ASN A 119 25.71 16.79 -13.32
C ASN A 119 24.50 15.87 -13.58
N LEU A 120 24.07 15.07 -12.59
CA LEU A 120 23.00 14.08 -12.77
C LEU A 120 21.58 14.66 -12.62
N GLY A 121 21.40 15.81 -11.95
CA GLY A 121 20.08 16.44 -11.80
C GLY A 121 19.00 15.47 -11.31
N TYR A 122 17.85 15.40 -12.00
CA TYR A 122 16.74 14.50 -11.65
C TYR A 122 17.11 13.00 -11.76
N VAL A 123 18.02 12.62 -12.65
CA VAL A 123 18.57 11.24 -12.70
C VAL A 123 19.31 10.92 -11.40
N GLY A 124 19.98 11.91 -10.82
CA GLY A 124 20.62 11.81 -9.51
C GLY A 124 19.64 11.45 -8.39
N ALA A 125 18.42 11.96 -8.44
CA ALA A 125 17.36 11.61 -7.49
C ALA A 125 16.90 10.15 -7.65
N ALA A 126 16.67 9.66 -8.88
CA ALA A 126 16.33 8.26 -9.13
C ALA A 126 17.43 7.29 -8.64
N LEU A 127 18.71 7.66 -8.87
CA LEU A 127 19.85 6.89 -8.39
C LEU A 127 19.95 6.90 -6.86
N ALA A 128 19.68 8.04 -6.21
CA ALA A 128 19.65 8.13 -4.75
C ALA A 128 18.58 7.24 -4.12
N ILE A 129 17.39 7.15 -4.74
CA ILE A 129 16.30 6.24 -4.33
C ILE A 129 16.79 4.79 -4.45
N THR A 130 17.33 4.43 -5.62
CA THR A 130 17.85 3.09 -5.89
C THR A 130 18.86 2.64 -4.84
N LEU A 131 19.87 3.47 -4.58
CA LEU A 131 20.92 3.15 -3.62
C LEU A 131 20.39 3.05 -2.20
N ALA A 132 19.45 3.91 -1.81
CA ALA A 132 18.82 3.88 -0.49
C ALA A 132 17.99 2.60 -0.27
N LEU A 133 17.21 2.17 -1.26
CA LEU A 133 16.43 0.94 -1.16
C LEU A 133 17.33 -0.30 -1.08
N TRP A 134 18.37 -0.39 -1.90
CA TRP A 134 19.36 -1.47 -1.81
C TRP A 134 20.10 -1.47 -0.48
N PHE A 135 20.45 -0.29 0.04
CA PHE A 135 21.01 -0.16 1.39
C PHE A 135 20.07 -0.77 2.44
N ASN A 136 18.76 -0.47 2.39
CA ASN A 136 17.79 -1.04 3.33
C ASN A 136 17.65 -2.56 3.17
N VAL A 137 17.58 -3.07 1.93
CA VAL A 137 17.59 -4.51 1.63
C VAL A 137 18.81 -5.19 2.24
N ILE A 138 19.98 -4.59 2.08
CA ILE A 138 21.24 -5.08 2.64
C ILE A 138 21.12 -5.11 4.18
N VAL A 139 20.79 -4.00 4.83
CA VAL A 139 20.68 -3.93 6.30
C VAL A 139 19.73 -4.99 6.86
N LEU A 140 18.53 -5.12 6.29
CA LEU A 140 17.53 -6.09 6.73
C LEU A 140 17.92 -7.54 6.38
N GLY A 141 18.52 -7.77 5.22
CA GLY A 141 19.06 -9.07 4.83
C GLY A 141 20.19 -9.53 5.76
N PHE A 142 21.08 -8.62 6.14
CA PHE A 142 22.09 -8.86 7.17
C PHE A 142 21.42 -9.21 8.51
N TYR A 143 20.46 -8.41 8.96
CA TYR A 143 19.76 -8.71 10.22
C TYR A 143 19.09 -10.09 10.19
N MET A 144 18.36 -10.44 9.13
CA MET A 144 17.73 -11.77 8.97
C MET A 144 18.75 -12.91 9.00
N ARG A 145 19.91 -12.71 8.35
CA ARG A 145 20.93 -13.76 8.18
C ARG A 145 21.72 -14.07 9.45
N TRP A 146 21.95 -13.08 10.31
CA TRP A 146 22.84 -13.21 11.48
C TRP A 146 22.14 -13.09 12.83
N SER A 147 20.95 -12.47 12.93
CA SER A 147 20.23 -12.37 14.20
C SER A 147 19.79 -13.73 14.71
N ALA A 148 19.96 -13.97 16.02
CA ALA A 148 19.42 -15.15 16.70
C ALA A 148 17.88 -15.17 16.67
N SER A 149 17.24 -13.99 16.70
CA SER A 149 15.78 -13.86 16.67
C SER A 149 15.13 -14.32 15.36
N CYS A 150 15.94 -14.61 14.33
CA CYS A 150 15.48 -15.10 13.02
C CYS A 150 15.89 -16.56 12.77
N GLU A 151 16.50 -17.24 13.73
CA GLU A 151 17.10 -18.55 13.51
C GLU A 151 16.08 -19.62 13.10
N SER A 152 14.94 -19.68 13.78
CA SER A 152 13.86 -20.63 13.48
C SER A 152 13.09 -20.29 12.20
N THR A 153 13.04 -19.01 11.81
CA THR A 153 12.22 -18.51 10.71
C THR A 153 12.98 -18.32 9.40
N ARG A 154 14.32 -18.21 9.43
CA ARG A 154 15.15 -18.03 8.23
C ARG A 154 15.50 -19.33 7.51
N THR A 155 15.23 -20.48 8.12
CA THR A 155 15.52 -21.79 7.53
C THR A 155 14.52 -22.11 6.43
N VAL A 156 15.01 -22.66 5.31
CA VAL A 156 14.20 -22.88 4.10
C VAL A 156 14.60 -24.17 3.42
N ILE A 157 13.61 -24.89 2.91
CA ILE A 157 13.79 -25.99 1.97
C ILE A 157 13.40 -25.45 0.58
N VAL A 158 14.34 -25.47 -0.35
CA VAL A 158 14.16 -24.86 -1.69
C VAL A 158 12.98 -25.50 -2.45
N GLY A 159 12.75 -26.81 -2.30
CA GLY A 159 11.62 -27.50 -2.93
C GLY A 159 10.26 -26.92 -2.51
N ASP A 160 10.11 -26.59 -1.21
CA ASP A 160 8.88 -26.05 -0.66
C ASP A 160 8.60 -24.64 -1.21
N VAL A 161 9.64 -23.85 -1.49
CA VAL A 161 9.48 -22.50 -2.07
C VAL A 161 8.74 -22.55 -3.41
N PHE A 162 9.12 -23.49 -4.29
CA PHE A 162 8.47 -23.64 -5.59
C PHE A 162 7.07 -24.24 -5.46
N ALA A 163 6.86 -25.15 -4.52
CA ALA A 163 5.55 -25.74 -4.24
C ALA A 163 4.54 -24.68 -3.75
N SER A 164 4.99 -23.70 -2.94
CA SER A 164 4.14 -22.65 -2.39
C SER A 164 3.77 -21.52 -3.37
N ILE A 165 4.32 -21.47 -4.59
CA ILE A 165 4.04 -20.38 -5.56
C ILE A 165 2.56 -20.26 -5.87
N LYS A 166 1.87 -21.39 -6.12
CA LYS A 166 0.45 -21.38 -6.47
C LYS A 166 -0.40 -20.81 -5.32
N GLU A 167 -0.11 -21.23 -4.10
CA GLU A 167 -0.79 -20.73 -2.90
C GLU A 167 -0.50 -19.23 -2.71
N PHE A 168 0.77 -18.82 -2.81
CA PHE A 168 1.17 -17.42 -2.70
C PHE A 168 0.42 -16.54 -3.71
N LEU A 169 0.37 -16.93 -4.98
CA LEU A 169 -0.32 -16.17 -6.03
C LEU A 169 -1.83 -16.05 -5.80
N SER A 170 -2.46 -17.05 -5.17
CA SER A 170 -3.89 -17.02 -4.85
C SER A 170 -4.27 -15.90 -3.87
N PHE A 171 -3.34 -15.46 -3.03
CA PHE A 171 -3.51 -14.30 -2.14
C PHE A 171 -2.85 -13.04 -2.72
N ALA A 172 -1.72 -13.18 -3.41
CA ALA A 172 -0.92 -12.06 -3.88
C ALA A 172 -1.61 -11.29 -5.01
N LEU A 173 -2.27 -11.99 -5.94
CA LEU A 173 -3.00 -11.36 -7.04
C LEU A 173 -4.19 -10.54 -6.53
N PRO A 174 -5.13 -11.10 -5.71
CA PRO A 174 -6.19 -10.29 -5.14
C PRO A 174 -5.69 -9.12 -4.29
N SER A 175 -4.62 -9.33 -3.49
CA SER A 175 -4.01 -8.25 -2.71
C SER A 175 -3.47 -7.12 -3.60
N ALA A 176 -2.85 -7.48 -4.73
CA ALA A 176 -2.36 -6.51 -5.69
C ALA A 176 -3.50 -5.76 -6.37
N VAL A 177 -4.51 -6.48 -6.87
CA VAL A 177 -5.68 -5.88 -7.51
C VAL A 177 -6.41 -4.95 -6.55
N MET A 178 -6.62 -5.35 -5.29
CA MET A 178 -7.24 -4.52 -4.27
C MET A 178 -6.50 -3.18 -4.12
N CYS A 179 -5.18 -3.20 -3.93
CA CYS A 179 -4.40 -1.96 -3.83
C CYS A 179 -4.38 -1.18 -5.14
N CYS A 180 -4.06 -1.82 -6.27
CA CYS A 180 -3.92 -1.14 -7.57
C CYS A 180 -5.22 -0.45 -8.00
N LEU A 181 -6.39 -1.09 -7.81
CA LEU A 181 -7.67 -0.48 -8.16
C LEU A 181 -7.92 0.81 -7.38
N GLU A 182 -7.56 0.84 -6.11
CA GLU A 182 -7.66 2.03 -5.25
C GLU A 182 -6.71 3.13 -5.73
N TRP A 183 -5.40 2.85 -5.84
CA TRP A 183 -4.42 3.85 -6.28
C TRP A 183 -4.66 4.37 -7.70
N TRP A 184 -4.99 3.49 -8.65
CA TRP A 184 -5.28 3.91 -10.03
C TRP A 184 -6.55 4.76 -10.13
N SER A 185 -7.51 4.62 -9.21
CA SER A 185 -8.68 5.49 -9.20
C SER A 185 -8.30 6.94 -8.90
N PHE A 186 -7.33 7.18 -8.00
CA PHE A 186 -6.78 8.50 -7.72
C PHE A 186 -6.01 9.07 -8.92
N GLU A 187 -5.20 8.25 -9.61
CA GLU A 187 -4.50 8.70 -10.82
C GLU A 187 -5.47 9.08 -11.96
N LEU A 188 -6.55 8.31 -12.12
CA LEU A 188 -7.60 8.65 -13.09
C LEU A 188 -8.25 10.01 -12.77
N LEU A 189 -8.41 10.38 -11.50
CA LEU A 189 -8.95 11.70 -11.11
C LEU A 189 -8.01 12.84 -11.50
N VAL A 190 -6.71 12.66 -11.32
CA VAL A 190 -5.70 13.65 -11.75
C VAL A 190 -5.71 13.81 -13.28
N LEU A 191 -5.80 12.69 -14.01
CA LEU A 191 -5.91 12.74 -15.47
C LEU A 191 -7.19 13.45 -15.92
N LEU A 192 -8.32 13.19 -15.26
CA LEU A 192 -9.59 13.85 -15.56
C LEU A 192 -9.58 15.35 -15.23
N SER A 193 -8.86 15.78 -14.18
CA SER A 193 -8.75 17.21 -13.87
C SER A 193 -7.96 17.98 -14.91
N GLY A 194 -7.01 17.33 -15.59
CA GLY A 194 -6.28 17.90 -16.72
C GLY A 194 -7.18 18.27 -17.92
N LEU A 195 -8.41 17.77 -17.98
CA LEU A 195 -9.38 18.08 -19.05
C LEU A 195 -10.28 19.28 -18.74
N LEU A 196 -10.13 19.92 -17.57
CA LEU A 196 -10.97 21.04 -17.16
C LEU A 196 -10.52 22.39 -17.78
N PRO A 197 -11.43 23.37 -17.97
CA PRO A 197 -11.12 24.66 -18.59
C PRO A 197 -10.04 25.50 -17.87
N ASP A 198 -9.88 25.32 -16.56
CA ASP A 198 -8.86 25.95 -15.71
C ASP A 198 -7.89 24.89 -15.18
N SER A 199 -7.33 24.08 -16.08
CA SER A 199 -6.59 22.85 -15.73
C SER A 199 -5.41 23.09 -14.78
N GLU A 200 -4.72 24.23 -14.86
CA GLU A 200 -3.59 24.56 -13.97
C GLU A 200 -4.04 24.73 -12.52
N LEU A 201 -5.11 25.51 -12.29
CA LEU A 201 -5.67 25.73 -10.96
C LEU A 201 -6.26 24.43 -10.39
N GLU A 202 -7.10 23.75 -11.16
CA GLU A 202 -7.79 22.52 -10.73
C GLU A 202 -6.78 21.41 -10.41
N THR A 203 -5.78 21.22 -11.28
CA THR A 203 -4.73 20.22 -11.07
C THR A 203 -3.85 20.58 -9.87
N SER A 204 -3.53 21.86 -9.67
CA SER A 204 -2.74 22.31 -8.50
C SER A 204 -3.48 22.05 -7.19
N VAL A 205 -4.75 22.45 -7.10
CA VAL A 205 -5.57 22.23 -5.89
C VAL A 205 -5.76 20.75 -5.61
N LEU A 206 -6.07 19.93 -6.63
CA LEU A 206 -6.20 18.48 -6.46
C LEU A 206 -4.88 17.81 -6.07
N SER A 207 -3.75 18.26 -6.62
CA SER A 207 -2.43 17.76 -6.23
C SER A 207 -2.11 18.06 -4.77
N ILE A 208 -2.49 19.24 -4.25
CA ILE A 208 -2.37 19.57 -2.83
C ILE A 208 -3.28 18.66 -1.99
N CYS A 209 -4.51 18.42 -2.42
CA CYS A 209 -5.46 17.53 -1.74
C CYS A 209 -4.90 16.10 -1.66
N LEU A 210 -4.42 15.55 -2.78
CA LEU A 210 -3.83 14.21 -2.87
C LEU A 210 -2.55 14.08 -2.06
N SER A 211 -1.68 15.10 -2.10
CA SER A 211 -0.45 15.11 -1.30
C SER A 211 -0.78 15.09 0.20
N THR A 212 -1.82 15.84 0.60
CA THR A 212 -2.29 15.90 1.99
C THR A 212 -2.86 14.57 2.45
N THR A 213 -3.74 13.94 1.67
CA THR A 213 -4.31 12.63 2.03
C THR A 213 -3.25 11.52 2.00
N SER A 214 -2.33 11.55 1.04
CA SER A 214 -1.23 10.58 0.94
C SER A 214 -0.27 10.68 2.13
N LEU A 215 0.07 11.90 2.57
CA LEU A 215 0.90 12.12 3.75
C LEU A 215 0.25 11.54 5.01
N HIS A 216 -1.05 11.79 5.17
CA HIS A 216 -1.84 11.25 6.28
C HIS A 216 -1.88 9.71 6.25
N TYR A 217 -2.16 9.11 5.08
CA TYR A 217 -2.47 7.69 4.91
C TYR A 217 -1.43 6.73 5.53
N PHE A 218 -0.16 7.13 5.63
CA PHE A 218 0.88 6.27 6.22
C PHE A 218 0.66 5.96 7.71
N VAL A 219 0.00 6.84 8.47
CA VAL A 219 -0.32 6.60 9.89
C VAL A 219 -1.37 5.50 10.05
N PRO A 220 -2.59 5.61 9.47
CA PRO A 220 -3.59 4.57 9.57
C PRO A 220 -3.19 3.31 8.79
N TYR A 221 -2.37 3.40 7.74
CA TYR A 221 -1.76 2.24 7.11
C TYR A 221 -0.88 1.45 8.09
N GLY A 222 -0.10 2.13 8.94
CA GLY A 222 0.65 1.50 10.03
C GLY A 222 -0.25 0.77 11.03
N VAL A 223 -1.38 1.38 11.41
CA VAL A 223 -2.39 0.73 12.26
C VAL A 223 -3.01 -0.49 11.54
N GLY A 224 -3.29 -0.38 10.25
CA GLY A 224 -3.77 -1.49 9.42
C GLY A 224 -2.75 -2.62 9.26
N ALA A 225 -1.46 -2.32 9.15
CA ALA A 225 -0.40 -3.33 9.14
C ALA A 225 -0.34 -4.07 10.50
N ALA A 226 -0.45 -3.34 11.61
CA ALA A 226 -0.54 -3.95 12.95
C ALA A 226 -1.81 -4.81 13.11
N ALA A 227 -2.96 -4.33 12.62
CA ALA A 227 -4.20 -5.09 12.57
C ALA A 227 -4.02 -6.41 11.81
N SER A 228 -3.42 -6.33 10.62
CA SER A 228 -3.16 -7.48 9.77
C SER A 228 -2.30 -8.53 10.48
N THR A 229 -1.14 -8.12 11.03
CA THR A 229 -0.26 -9.01 11.81
C THR A 229 -0.96 -9.64 13.01
N ARG A 230 -1.69 -8.85 13.81
CA ARG A 230 -2.37 -9.40 15.00
C ARG A 230 -3.47 -10.36 14.61
N VAL A 231 -4.31 -10.01 13.65
CA VAL A 231 -5.42 -10.87 13.21
C VAL A 231 -4.89 -12.16 12.59
N SER A 232 -3.88 -12.10 11.71
CA SER A 232 -3.31 -13.31 11.10
C SER A 232 -2.63 -14.21 12.12
N ASN A 233 -1.87 -13.66 13.07
CA ASN A 233 -1.23 -14.45 14.12
C ASN A 233 -2.27 -15.14 15.03
N GLU A 234 -3.30 -14.42 15.50
CA GLU A 234 -4.32 -15.01 16.36
C GLU A 234 -5.17 -16.06 15.63
N LEU A 235 -5.47 -15.85 14.34
CA LEU A 235 -6.17 -16.85 13.52
C LEU A 235 -5.31 -18.10 13.30
N GLY A 236 -4.02 -17.94 12.99
CA GLY A 236 -3.07 -19.05 12.86
C GLY A 236 -2.93 -19.86 14.15
N ALA A 237 -2.94 -19.17 15.30
CA ALA A 237 -2.91 -19.79 16.62
C ALA A 237 -4.22 -20.51 17.01
N GLY A 238 -5.28 -20.38 16.21
CA GLY A 238 -6.59 -20.95 16.54
C GLY A 238 -7.36 -20.16 17.61
N ASN A 239 -7.05 -18.87 17.79
CA ASN A 239 -7.63 -17.97 18.81
C ASN A 239 -8.61 -16.94 18.20
N PRO A 240 -9.82 -17.35 17.77
CA PRO A 240 -10.77 -16.45 17.10
C PRO A 240 -11.26 -15.31 18.00
N HIS A 241 -11.33 -15.52 19.31
CA HIS A 241 -11.70 -14.48 20.26
C HIS A 241 -10.66 -13.35 20.29
N SER A 242 -9.37 -13.70 20.40
CA SER A 242 -8.27 -12.73 20.40
C SER A 242 -8.17 -11.99 19.06
N ALA A 243 -8.40 -12.68 17.94
CA ALA A 243 -8.49 -12.02 16.62
C ALA A 243 -9.59 -10.95 16.59
N ARG A 244 -10.78 -11.25 17.13
CA ARG A 244 -11.89 -10.28 17.23
C ARG A 244 -11.56 -9.10 18.15
N VAL A 245 -10.91 -9.36 19.28
CA VAL A 245 -10.46 -8.30 20.19
C VAL A 245 -9.43 -7.40 19.49
N ALA A 246 -8.49 -7.97 18.74
CA ALA A 246 -7.51 -7.21 17.97
C ALA A 246 -8.21 -6.26 16.98
N VAL A 247 -9.24 -6.72 16.25
CA VAL A 247 -10.06 -5.88 15.36
C VAL A 247 -10.71 -4.72 16.12
N ASN A 248 -11.32 -4.98 17.28
CA ASN A 248 -11.96 -3.91 18.05
C ASN A 248 -10.95 -2.84 18.50
N VAL A 249 -9.77 -3.26 18.98
CA VAL A 249 -8.72 -2.33 19.43
C VAL A 249 -8.21 -1.47 18.29
N VAL A 250 -7.87 -2.07 17.14
CA VAL A 250 -7.34 -1.30 15.99
C VAL A 250 -8.40 -0.39 15.37
N MET A 251 -9.68 -0.76 15.40
CA MET A 251 -10.77 0.13 14.98
C MET A 251 -10.91 1.34 15.90
N ILE A 252 -10.77 1.16 17.23
CA ILE A 252 -10.78 2.29 18.18
C ILE A 252 -9.59 3.22 17.93
N LEU A 253 -8.39 2.65 17.71
CA LEU A 253 -7.20 3.43 17.38
C LEU A 253 -7.37 4.19 16.06
N GLY A 254 -7.93 3.54 15.04
CA GLY A 254 -8.24 4.16 13.75
C GLY A 254 -9.22 5.32 13.88
N ILE A 255 -10.32 5.16 14.64
CA ILE A 255 -11.29 6.23 14.89
C ILE A 255 -10.62 7.41 15.61
N PHE A 256 -9.83 7.14 16.65
CA PHE A 256 -9.17 8.20 17.42
C PHE A 256 -8.18 9.00 16.57
N GLU A 257 -7.38 8.30 15.77
CA GLU A 257 -6.43 8.88 14.82
C GLU A 257 -7.16 9.75 13.78
N ALA A 258 -8.18 9.20 13.11
CA ALA A 258 -8.92 9.92 12.08
C ALA A 258 -9.60 11.17 12.62
N MET A 259 -10.19 11.11 13.81
CA MET A 259 -10.82 12.26 14.45
C MET A 259 -9.78 13.34 14.79
N THR A 260 -8.61 12.95 15.29
CA THR A 260 -7.55 13.90 15.64
C THR A 260 -7.03 14.63 14.41
N VAL A 261 -6.71 13.90 13.35
CA VAL A 261 -6.20 14.50 12.10
C VAL A 261 -7.28 15.34 11.43
N SER A 262 -8.51 14.82 11.32
CA SER A 262 -9.62 15.51 10.66
C SER A 262 -10.00 16.82 11.35
N ILE A 263 -10.10 16.83 12.69
CA ILE A 263 -10.37 18.04 13.48
C ILE A 263 -9.24 19.06 13.32
N THR A 264 -7.98 18.59 13.36
CA THR A 264 -6.81 19.46 13.20
C THR A 264 -6.81 20.13 11.83
N LEU A 265 -7.01 19.35 10.77
CA LEU A 265 -7.06 19.85 9.40
C LEU A 265 -8.20 20.86 9.22
N PHE A 266 -9.40 20.52 9.69
CA PHE A 266 -10.57 21.41 9.62
C PHE A 266 -10.38 22.73 10.38
N SER A 267 -9.72 22.68 11.53
CA SER A 267 -9.42 23.86 12.34
C SER A 267 -8.42 24.78 11.67
N CYS A 268 -7.43 24.21 10.96
CA CYS A 268 -6.39 24.95 10.25
C CYS A 268 -6.78 25.36 8.82
N ARG A 269 -8.05 25.17 8.41
CA ARG A 269 -8.44 25.21 6.99
C ARG A 269 -8.08 26.50 6.23
N TYR A 270 -8.12 27.66 6.88
CA TYR A 270 -7.79 28.93 6.23
C TYR A 270 -6.29 29.25 6.22
N ALA A 271 -5.48 28.51 6.97
CA ALA A 271 -4.03 28.68 7.02
C ALA A 271 -3.28 27.59 6.24
N PHE A 272 -3.91 26.43 6.02
CA PHE A 272 -3.26 25.25 5.46
C PHE A 272 -2.76 25.45 4.02
N GLY A 273 -3.50 26.18 3.18
CA GLY A 273 -3.11 26.45 1.80
C GLY A 273 -1.76 27.17 1.67
N TYR A 274 -1.39 28.01 2.65
CA TYR A 274 -0.10 28.72 2.68
C TYR A 274 1.12 27.80 2.83
N LEU A 275 0.93 26.52 3.21
CA LEU A 275 2.02 25.55 3.25
C LEU A 275 2.45 25.09 1.85
N TYR A 276 1.59 25.26 0.84
CA TYR A 276 1.79 24.73 -0.50
C TYR A 276 1.92 25.80 -1.58
N SER A 277 1.22 26.93 -1.46
CA SER A 277 1.20 27.98 -2.48
C SER A 277 1.28 29.37 -1.87
N ASN A 278 1.79 30.31 -2.68
CA ASN A 278 1.74 31.75 -2.42
C ASN A 278 0.61 32.45 -3.20
N GLU A 279 -0.13 31.71 -4.03
CA GLU A 279 -1.21 32.24 -4.85
C GLU A 279 -2.53 32.20 -4.09
N GLN A 280 -3.14 33.36 -3.88
CA GLN A 280 -4.34 33.48 -3.04
C GLN A 280 -5.52 32.64 -3.56
N GLU A 281 -5.69 32.55 -4.88
CA GLU A 281 -6.75 31.75 -5.50
C GLU A 281 -6.63 30.26 -5.16
N VAL A 282 -5.40 29.70 -5.20
CA VAL A 282 -5.13 28.31 -4.81
C VAL A 282 -5.40 28.12 -3.31
N ILE A 283 -4.96 29.07 -2.48
CA ILE A 283 -5.09 29.00 -1.02
C ILE A 283 -6.56 29.01 -0.60
N ASP A 284 -7.36 29.91 -1.16
CA ASP A 284 -8.77 30.04 -0.85
C ASP A 284 -9.53 28.77 -1.30
N TYR A 285 -9.22 28.26 -2.50
CA TYR A 285 -9.84 27.03 -2.99
C TYR A 285 -9.46 25.80 -2.13
N VAL A 286 -8.19 25.67 -1.72
CA VAL A 286 -7.79 24.62 -0.76
C VAL A 286 -8.58 24.74 0.55
N GLY A 287 -8.77 25.96 1.06
CA GLY A 287 -9.59 26.22 2.25
C GLY A 287 -11.04 25.73 2.11
N GLU A 288 -11.63 25.85 0.92
CA GLU A 288 -12.96 25.34 0.59
C GLU A 288 -13.00 23.80 0.42
N MET A 289 -11.90 23.19 -0.01
CA MET A 289 -11.77 21.73 -0.17
C MET A 289 -11.56 21.01 1.16
N ILE A 290 -10.94 21.66 2.14
CA ILE A 290 -10.56 21.02 3.41
C ILE A 290 -11.70 20.31 4.13
N PRO A 291 -12.95 20.82 4.21
CA PRO A 291 -14.05 20.06 4.78
C PRO A 291 -14.26 18.68 4.12
N LEU A 292 -14.13 18.59 2.79
CA LEU A 292 -14.20 17.32 2.06
C LEU A 292 -12.98 16.43 2.32
N ILE A 293 -11.78 17.03 2.40
CA ILE A 293 -10.55 16.30 2.72
C ILE A 293 -10.61 15.76 4.16
N SER A 294 -11.11 16.53 5.12
CA SER A 294 -11.33 16.11 6.51
C SER A 294 -12.28 14.91 6.59
N LEU A 295 -13.31 14.84 5.75
CA LEU A 295 -14.18 13.67 5.65
C LEU A 295 -13.45 12.49 4.98
N SER A 296 -12.65 12.75 3.95
CA SER A 296 -11.83 11.74 3.27
C SER A 296 -10.84 11.10 4.23
N VAL A 297 -10.15 11.90 5.05
CA VAL A 297 -9.26 11.45 6.14
C VAL A 297 -9.96 10.45 7.06
N ILE A 298 -11.20 10.75 7.50
CA ILE A 298 -11.96 9.84 8.35
C ILE A 298 -12.20 8.49 7.65
N ILE A 299 -12.67 8.54 6.41
CA ILE A 299 -12.99 7.33 5.65
C ILE A 299 -11.72 6.53 5.34
N ASP A 300 -10.66 7.18 4.86
CA ASP A 300 -9.39 6.57 4.48
C ASP A 300 -8.69 5.93 5.68
N SER A 301 -8.73 6.54 6.87
CA SER A 301 -8.19 5.92 8.09
C SER A 301 -8.89 4.61 8.43
N LEU A 302 -10.22 4.61 8.39
CA LEU A 302 -11.01 3.42 8.69
C LEU A 302 -10.83 2.35 7.61
N LEU A 303 -10.71 2.76 6.35
CA LEU A 303 -10.41 1.88 5.21
C LEU A 303 -9.05 1.22 5.33
N ALA A 304 -8.01 1.96 5.69
CA ALA A 304 -6.66 1.42 5.86
C ALA A 304 -6.63 0.34 6.96
N VAL A 305 -7.32 0.58 8.08
CA VAL A 305 -7.44 -0.37 9.19
C VAL A 305 -8.22 -1.62 8.77
N ILE A 306 -9.41 -1.46 8.19
CA ILE A 306 -10.26 -2.60 7.83
C ILE A 306 -9.70 -3.43 6.66
N SER A 307 -9.00 -2.77 5.73
CA SER A 307 -8.25 -3.46 4.68
C SER A 307 -7.09 -4.28 5.27
N GLY A 308 -6.46 -3.78 6.34
CA GLY A 308 -5.52 -4.55 7.16
C GLY A 308 -6.15 -5.80 7.75
N VAL A 309 -7.35 -5.69 8.34
CA VAL A 309 -8.11 -6.84 8.85
C VAL A 309 -8.44 -7.86 7.74
N ALA A 310 -8.84 -7.38 6.56
CA ALA A 310 -9.11 -8.22 5.41
C ALA A 310 -7.87 -9.00 4.95
N ARG A 311 -6.69 -8.34 4.91
CA ARG A 311 -5.41 -9.00 4.62
C ARG A 311 -5.02 -10.01 5.70
N GLY A 312 -5.12 -9.67 6.98
CA GLY A 312 -4.79 -10.59 8.07
C GLY A 312 -5.68 -11.84 8.09
N THR A 313 -6.94 -11.68 7.70
CA THR A 313 -7.91 -12.79 7.66
C THR A 313 -7.77 -13.66 6.41
N GLY A 314 -7.38 -13.07 5.28
CA GLY A 314 -7.28 -13.78 3.98
C GLY A 314 -8.43 -13.49 3.01
N TRP A 315 -9.08 -12.33 3.11
CA TRP A 315 -10.21 -11.93 2.26
C TRP A 315 -9.86 -10.93 1.16
N GLN A 316 -8.61 -10.92 0.70
CA GLN A 316 -8.18 -9.93 -0.28
C GLN A 316 -8.97 -10.02 -1.60
N HIS A 317 -9.52 -11.20 -1.92
CA HIS A 317 -10.45 -11.38 -3.04
C HIS A 317 -11.77 -10.63 -2.84
N ILE A 318 -12.36 -10.66 -1.64
CA ILE A 318 -13.56 -9.87 -1.33
C ILE A 318 -13.22 -8.38 -1.42
N GLY A 319 -12.09 -7.96 -0.84
CA GLY A 319 -11.61 -6.59 -0.94
C GLY A 319 -11.44 -6.12 -2.38
N ALA A 320 -10.84 -6.95 -3.26
CA ALA A 320 -10.69 -6.63 -4.68
C ALA A 320 -12.05 -6.43 -5.38
N TYR A 321 -13.04 -7.30 -5.14
CA TYR A 321 -14.38 -7.13 -5.72
C TYR A 321 -15.09 -5.88 -5.19
N VAL A 322 -14.97 -5.62 -3.89
CA VAL A 322 -15.53 -4.42 -3.26
C VAL A 322 -14.89 -3.16 -3.85
N ASN A 323 -13.56 -3.11 -4.01
CA ASN A 323 -12.86 -1.97 -4.60
C ASN A 323 -13.28 -1.73 -6.05
N LEU A 324 -13.43 -2.79 -6.85
CA LEU A 324 -13.90 -2.68 -8.23
C LEU A 324 -15.30 -2.07 -8.28
N GLY A 325 -16.23 -2.58 -7.47
CA GLY A 325 -17.60 -2.05 -7.42
C GLY A 325 -17.66 -0.62 -6.89
N ALA A 326 -16.95 -0.34 -5.79
CA ALA A 326 -17.01 0.94 -5.11
C ALA A 326 -16.39 2.07 -5.94
N TYR A 327 -15.19 1.88 -6.48
CA TYR A 327 -14.52 2.92 -7.25
C TYR A 327 -14.94 2.96 -8.71
N TYR A 328 -15.01 1.82 -9.41
CA TYR A 328 -15.18 1.84 -10.86
C TYR A 328 -16.64 1.81 -11.31
N LEU A 329 -17.55 1.23 -10.51
CA LEU A 329 -18.99 1.24 -10.84
C LEU A 329 -19.76 2.40 -10.20
N VAL A 330 -19.21 3.01 -9.13
CA VAL A 330 -19.89 4.10 -8.40
C VAL A 330 -19.04 5.36 -8.34
N GLY A 331 -17.86 5.31 -7.70
CA GLY A 331 -17.06 6.50 -7.42
C GLY A 331 -16.66 7.32 -8.66
N ILE A 332 -16.06 6.67 -9.66
CA ILE A 332 -15.62 7.30 -10.91
C ILE A 332 -16.81 7.80 -11.75
N PRO A 333 -17.90 7.03 -11.96
CA PRO A 333 -19.09 7.56 -12.62
C PRO A 333 -19.69 8.78 -11.91
N VAL A 334 -19.77 8.76 -10.56
CA VAL A 334 -20.24 9.92 -9.78
C VAL A 334 -19.27 11.09 -9.93
N ALA A 335 -17.96 10.86 -9.88
CA ALA A 335 -16.94 11.89 -10.09
C ALA A 335 -17.12 12.57 -11.44
N ALA A 336 -17.24 11.79 -12.53
CA ALA A 336 -17.42 12.30 -13.87
C ALA A 336 -18.75 13.08 -14.03
N LEU A 337 -19.84 12.57 -13.47
CA LEU A 337 -21.15 13.24 -13.50
C LEU A 337 -21.09 14.59 -12.77
N LEU A 338 -20.58 14.62 -11.54
CA LEU A 338 -20.49 15.84 -10.73
C LEU A 338 -19.53 16.86 -11.35
N CYS A 339 -18.39 16.38 -11.86
CA CYS A 339 -17.37 17.21 -12.47
C CYS A 339 -17.86 17.88 -13.77
N PHE A 340 -18.31 17.07 -14.74
CA PHE A 340 -18.59 17.55 -16.10
C PHE A 340 -20.05 17.96 -16.31
N SER A 341 -21.02 17.20 -15.77
CA SER A 341 -22.44 17.46 -16.03
C SER A 341 -23.05 18.49 -15.06
N LEU A 342 -22.60 18.49 -13.80
CA LEU A 342 -23.04 19.47 -12.79
C LEU A 342 -22.06 20.62 -12.59
N HIS A 343 -20.98 20.67 -13.38
CA HIS A 343 -19.98 21.74 -13.37
C HIS A 343 -19.37 22.02 -11.98
N LEU A 344 -19.25 21.00 -11.13
CA LEU A 344 -18.58 21.11 -9.83
C LEU A 344 -17.05 20.98 -9.92
N ARG A 345 -16.49 20.81 -11.12
CA ARG A 345 -15.04 20.79 -11.40
C ARG A 345 -14.29 19.85 -10.44
N GLY A 346 -13.17 20.26 -9.85
CA GLY A 346 -12.37 19.47 -8.90
C GLY A 346 -13.12 19.06 -7.64
N LYS A 347 -14.10 19.87 -7.16
CA LYS A 347 -14.99 19.45 -6.05
C LYS A 347 -15.81 18.24 -6.44
N GLY A 348 -16.35 18.23 -7.66
CA GLY A 348 -17.12 17.10 -8.19
C GLY A 348 -16.30 15.82 -8.27
N LEU A 349 -15.05 15.91 -8.74
CA LEU A 349 -14.11 14.80 -8.77
C LEU A 349 -13.87 14.24 -7.36
N TRP A 350 -13.60 15.11 -6.39
CA TRP A 350 -13.33 14.71 -5.01
C TRP A 350 -14.54 14.10 -4.29
N ILE A 351 -15.74 14.62 -4.53
CA ILE A 351 -16.98 14.05 -3.98
C ILE A 351 -17.20 12.63 -4.54
N GLY A 352 -16.91 12.41 -5.82
CA GLY A 352 -17.03 11.10 -6.44
C GLY A 352 -16.09 10.06 -5.82
N ILE A 353 -14.80 10.39 -5.64
CA ILE A 353 -13.86 9.46 -5.00
C ILE A 353 -14.26 9.18 -3.55
N LEU A 354 -14.68 10.20 -2.81
CA LEU A 354 -15.15 10.06 -1.44
C LEU A 354 -16.40 9.17 -1.35
N THR A 355 -17.29 9.25 -2.33
CA THR A 355 -18.47 8.37 -2.43
C THR A 355 -18.03 6.91 -2.63
N GLY A 356 -17.04 6.68 -3.50
CA GLY A 356 -16.42 5.36 -3.70
C GLY A 356 -15.80 4.82 -2.40
N SER A 357 -14.90 5.58 -1.77
CA SER A 357 -14.27 5.22 -0.50
C SER A 357 -15.31 4.93 0.60
N SER A 358 -16.37 5.74 0.69
CA SER A 358 -17.44 5.54 1.67
C SER A 358 -18.20 4.24 1.44
N LEU A 359 -18.52 3.90 0.18
CA LEU A 359 -19.17 2.65 -0.16
C LEU A 359 -18.26 1.44 0.12
N GLN A 360 -16.97 1.53 -0.21
CA GLN A 360 -15.98 0.50 0.11
C GLN A 360 -15.93 0.25 1.62
N LEU A 361 -15.90 1.31 2.43
CA LEU A 361 -15.85 1.22 3.89
C LEU A 361 -17.08 0.50 4.43
N VAL A 362 -18.28 0.89 3.98
CA VAL A 362 -19.53 0.24 4.41
C VAL A 362 -19.50 -1.24 4.05
N LEU A 363 -19.13 -1.59 2.83
CA LEU A 363 -19.09 -2.99 2.38
C LEU A 363 -18.08 -3.83 3.17
N LEU A 364 -16.86 -3.33 3.40
CA LEU A 364 -15.86 -4.03 4.22
C LEU A 364 -16.26 -4.10 5.70
N ALA A 365 -16.93 -3.08 6.23
CA ALA A 365 -17.48 -3.07 7.59
C ALA A 365 -18.56 -4.14 7.76
N LEU A 366 -19.45 -4.30 6.79
CA LEU A 366 -20.45 -5.37 6.78
C LEU A 366 -19.78 -6.76 6.74
N VAL A 367 -18.82 -6.97 5.84
CA VAL A 367 -18.07 -8.24 5.75
C VAL A 367 -17.40 -8.57 7.09
N THR A 368 -16.74 -7.59 7.70
CA THR A 368 -16.06 -7.76 8.99
C THR A 368 -17.05 -8.02 10.12
N GLY A 369 -18.17 -7.30 10.15
CA GLY A 369 -19.21 -7.42 11.18
C GLY A 369 -19.93 -8.78 11.16
N PHE A 370 -20.17 -9.34 9.97
CA PHE A 370 -20.83 -10.64 9.80
C PHE A 370 -19.88 -11.84 9.78
N THR A 371 -18.61 -11.62 10.07
CA THR A 371 -17.63 -12.71 10.02
C THR A 371 -17.80 -13.71 11.16
N ASN A 372 -17.88 -14.98 10.78
CA ASN A 372 -17.70 -16.09 11.71
C ASN A 372 -16.21 -16.31 11.96
N TRP A 373 -15.71 -15.72 13.06
CA TRP A 373 -14.30 -15.79 13.47
C TRP A 373 -13.83 -17.23 13.74
N GLN A 374 -14.69 -18.09 14.29
CA GLN A 374 -14.37 -19.50 14.51
C GLN A 374 -14.04 -20.21 13.19
N LYS A 375 -14.89 -20.02 12.18
CA LYS A 375 -14.68 -20.58 10.84
C LYS A 375 -13.39 -20.07 10.19
N GLN A 376 -13.03 -18.80 10.40
CA GLN A 376 -11.78 -18.26 9.86
C GLN A 376 -10.55 -18.84 10.54
N ALA A 377 -10.59 -19.05 11.86
CA ALA A 377 -9.51 -19.69 12.59
C ALA A 377 -9.30 -21.14 12.11
N SER A 378 -10.39 -21.91 11.95
CA SER A 378 -10.32 -23.27 11.38
C SER A 378 -9.70 -23.27 9.98
N LYS A 379 -10.14 -22.37 9.10
CA LYS A 379 -9.56 -22.24 7.75
C LYS A 379 -8.08 -21.84 7.73
N ALA A 380 -7.67 -20.99 8.68
CA ALA A 380 -6.27 -20.61 8.81
C ALA A 380 -5.42 -21.82 9.24
N GLN A 381 -5.90 -22.60 10.21
CA GLN A 381 -5.21 -23.82 10.63
C GLN A 381 -5.18 -24.88 9.51
N GLU A 382 -6.31 -25.16 8.85
CA GLU A 382 -6.38 -26.08 7.70
C GLU A 382 -5.33 -25.71 6.65
N ARG A 383 -5.29 -24.43 6.23
CA ARG A 383 -4.30 -23.93 5.26
C ARG A 383 -2.86 -24.20 5.68
N ILE A 384 -2.53 -23.93 6.94
CA ILE A 384 -1.17 -24.07 7.43
C ILE A 384 -0.79 -25.54 7.70
N PHE A 385 -1.73 -26.43 8.00
CA PHE A 385 -1.44 -27.84 8.33
C PHE A 385 -1.70 -28.85 7.19
N GLU A 386 -2.49 -28.51 6.16
CA GLU A 386 -2.85 -29.43 5.06
C GLU A 386 -1.65 -29.88 4.20
N GLU A 387 -0.56 -29.10 4.10
CA GLU A 387 0.66 -29.55 3.39
C GLU A 387 1.27 -30.83 3.99
N LYS A 388 1.04 -31.15 5.28
CA LYS A 388 1.52 -32.41 5.87
C LYS A 388 0.72 -33.63 5.43
N PHE A 389 -0.55 -33.49 5.05
CA PHE A 389 -1.39 -34.64 4.71
C PHE A 389 -1.15 -35.18 3.29
N SER A 390 -0.69 -34.35 2.35
CA SER A 390 -0.36 -34.84 1.00
C SER A 390 0.95 -35.64 0.94
N ASN A 391 1.94 -35.28 1.79
CA ASN A 391 3.23 -35.96 1.84
C ASN A 391 3.24 -37.21 2.74
N GLY A 392 2.24 -37.39 3.62
CA GLY A 392 2.10 -38.59 4.46
C GLY A 392 1.44 -39.78 3.76
N LEU A 393 0.85 -39.59 2.58
CA LEU A 393 0.25 -40.65 1.74
C LEU A 393 1.23 -41.26 0.73
N LEU A 394 2.46 -40.72 0.66
CA LEU A 394 3.54 -41.19 -0.23
C LEU A 394 4.77 -41.72 0.55
N ALA A 395 4.65 -41.93 1.86
CA ALA A 395 5.71 -42.49 2.71
C ALA A 395 5.48 -43.97 3.01
#